data_AF-A0AAD5N154-F1
#
_entry.id   AF-A0AAD5N154-F1
#
_cell.length_a   1.000
_cell.length_b   1.000
_cell.length_c   1.000
_cell.angle_alpha   90.00
_cell.angle_beta   90.00
_cell.angle_gamma   90.00
#
_symmetry.space_group_name_H-M   'P 1'
#
loop_
_entity.id
_entity.type
_entity.pdbx_description
1 polymer ?
#
loop_
_entity_poly.entity_id
_entity_poly.type
_entity_poly.pdbx_seq_one_letter_code
_entity_poly.pdbx_strand_id
1 'polypeptide(L)'
;MNFLLLSENRQVGGPREVYSMQGLSGTLLTLSQLFIIYYVSCVLLGAPLFTELYSTSLLSCWLALLTGIPLSVVYRGENHIREFVLEARCYTLLELAAHRIIIGAVVGAWLAAFVIPLDWDRWWQRYPFPNFVGSVSGSAIGLLVALLQWLFRRLWPKHLPKIPEDQGVISPERFSAFSAAIIPKDEMLNRLVKLNFRDYKVMGHPIGLKHETWYARGQLNFNMCFVVAKESTIDCMYEPLVQKFAEYLVDLEMECGFLHTPENRSQLPVIMSKVFTDLNTCGECVLPVTELTTLYLKLCPSYRGVEPPKVNLYMVPMFIRATQLTSAVIDKMDVLSQKIIPKIDGIRCVKEICHRSGNRCRFSDALCAESPFL
;
A
#
# COMPACT_ATOMS: atom_id res chain seq x y z
N MET A 1 -10.55 9.42 11.37
CA MET A 1 -9.71 8.21 11.20
C MET A 1 -9.77 7.79 9.72
N ASN A 2 -8.96 6.86 9.23
CA ASN A 2 -9.13 6.21 7.92
C ASN A 2 -8.51 4.81 8.01
N PHE A 3 -8.98 3.87 7.20
CA PHE A 3 -8.41 2.52 7.17
C PHE A 3 -7.53 2.33 5.96
N LEU A 4 -6.43 1.61 6.15
CA LEU A 4 -5.54 1.22 5.06
C LEU A 4 -5.15 -0.24 5.30
N LEU A 5 -5.50 -1.12 4.37
CA LEU A 5 -5.09 -2.52 4.42
C LEU A 5 -4.13 -2.79 3.27
N LEU A 6 -2.87 -3.06 3.61
CA LEU A 6 -1.84 -3.41 2.64
C LEU A 6 -1.64 -4.92 2.65
N SER A 7 -2.03 -5.56 1.55
CA SER A 7 -1.65 -6.95 1.26
C SER A 7 -0.56 -6.91 0.18
N GLU A 8 0.43 -7.79 0.35
CA GLU A 8 1.70 -7.94 -0.38
C GLU A 8 1.94 -7.09 -1.65
N ASN A 9 3.03 -6.32 -1.60
CA ASN A 9 3.77 -5.61 -2.64
C ASN A 9 3.40 -5.86 -4.12
N ARG A 10 2.92 -4.81 -4.81
CA ARG A 10 3.70 -4.21 -5.92
C ARG A 10 3.26 -2.81 -6.34
N GLN A 11 4.27 -1.94 -6.42
CA GLN A 11 4.48 -0.86 -7.37
C GLN A 11 3.38 0.21 -7.38
N VAL A 12 3.62 1.24 -6.57
CA VAL A 12 2.93 2.53 -6.63
C VAL A 12 3.02 3.05 -8.06
N GLY A 13 1.88 3.05 -8.76
CA GLY A 13 1.74 3.74 -10.04
C GLY A 13 1.96 5.23 -9.80
N GLY A 14 2.94 5.79 -10.49
CA GLY A 14 3.27 7.21 -10.42
C GLY A 14 2.09 8.12 -10.80
N PRO A 15 2.13 9.39 -10.39
CA PRO A 15 1.08 10.37 -10.67
C PRO A 15 0.80 10.49 -12.17
N ARG A 16 -0.48 10.65 -12.52
CA ARG A 16 -0.93 10.99 -13.87
C ARG A 16 -0.53 12.44 -14.18
N GLU A 17 0.70 12.64 -14.61
CA GLU A 17 1.12 13.92 -15.19
C GLU A 17 0.69 14.04 -16.65
N VAL A 18 0.22 15.23 -16.99
CA VAL A 18 -0.22 15.62 -18.34
C VAL A 18 0.98 15.60 -19.28
N TYR A 19 0.83 14.95 -20.43
CA TYR A 19 1.87 14.84 -21.46
C TYR A 19 2.32 16.23 -21.94
N SER A 20 3.50 16.67 -21.53
CA SER A 20 4.18 17.80 -22.16
C SER A 20 4.95 17.26 -23.37
N MET A 21 4.43 17.50 -24.58
CA MET A 21 5.21 17.19 -25.78
C MET A 21 6.49 18.04 -25.77
N GLN A 22 7.64 17.40 -26.03
CA GLN A 22 8.86 18.15 -26.33
C GLN A 22 8.58 19.15 -27.45
N GLY A 23 9.05 20.39 -27.28
CA GLY A 23 9.02 21.37 -28.36
C GLY A 23 9.80 20.86 -29.58
N LEU A 24 9.44 21.33 -30.77
CA LEU A 24 10.04 20.95 -32.06
C LEU A 24 11.58 21.01 -32.06
N SER A 25 12.17 21.97 -31.33
CA SER A 25 13.63 22.09 -31.18
C SER A 25 14.24 20.91 -30.42
N GLY A 26 13.56 20.40 -29.38
CA GLY A 26 14.02 19.26 -28.60
C GLY A 26 13.98 17.96 -29.39
N THR A 27 12.95 17.76 -30.22
CA THR A 27 12.83 16.56 -31.06
C THR A 27 13.86 16.54 -32.18
N LEU A 28 14.20 17.70 -32.76
CA LEU A 28 15.29 17.80 -33.74
C LEU A 28 16.66 17.50 -33.08
N LEU A 29 16.87 17.96 -31.85
CA LEU A 29 18.09 17.68 -31.11
C LEU A 29 18.23 16.18 -30.82
N THR A 30 17.18 15.51 -30.34
CA THR A 30 17.21 14.07 -30.05
C THR A 30 17.45 13.25 -31.31
N LEU A 31 16.82 13.61 -32.44
CA LEU A 31 17.06 12.95 -33.74
C LEU A 31 18.51 13.13 -34.21
N SER A 32 19.07 14.32 -34.06
CA SER A 32 20.47 14.59 -34.44
C SER A 32 21.47 13.78 -33.60
N GLN A 33 21.22 13.65 -32.29
CA GLN A 33 22.05 12.84 -31.40
C GLN A 33 21.96 11.35 -31.74
N LEU A 34 20.75 10.83 -31.97
CA LEU A 34 20.54 9.45 -32.37
C LEU A 34 21.18 9.12 -33.71
N PHE A 35 21.14 10.04 -34.69
CA PHE A 35 21.82 9.86 -35.97
C PHE A 35 23.32 9.63 -35.79
N ILE A 36 23.98 10.46 -34.98
CA ILE A 36 25.42 10.32 -34.70
C ILE A 36 25.70 8.98 -34.00
N ILE A 37 24.90 8.62 -32.99
CA ILE A 37 25.06 7.38 -32.23
C ILE A 37 24.94 6.15 -33.16
N TYR A 38 23.90 6.09 -34.01
CA TYR A 38 23.71 4.97 -34.92
C TYR A 38 24.78 4.91 -36.02
N TYR A 39 25.22 6.05 -36.55
CA TYR A 39 26.27 6.11 -37.56
C TYR A 39 27.59 5.56 -37.01
N VAL A 40 28.00 6.02 -35.81
CA VAL A 40 29.19 5.51 -35.13
C VAL A 40 29.03 4.02 -34.81
N SER A 41 27.86 3.59 -34.34
CA SER A 41 27.60 2.17 -34.02
C SER A 41 27.70 1.27 -35.26
N CYS A 42 27.15 1.69 -36.40
CA CYS A 42 27.25 0.93 -37.65
C CYS A 42 28.71 0.78 -38.10
N VAL A 43 29.49 1.85 -38.00
CA VAL A 43 30.93 1.83 -38.32
C VAL A 43 31.68 0.88 -37.40
N LEU A 44 31.43 0.94 -36.08
CA LEU A 44 32.06 0.04 -35.12
C LEU A 44 31.72 -1.43 -35.36
N LEU A 45 30.52 -1.70 -35.88
CA LEU A 45 30.06 -3.05 -36.26
C LEU A 45 30.55 -3.50 -37.65
N GLY A 46 31.44 -2.74 -38.30
CA GLY A 46 32.11 -3.12 -39.53
C GLY A 46 31.53 -2.50 -40.81
N ALA A 47 30.64 -1.51 -40.71
CA ALA A 47 30.19 -0.76 -41.88
C ALA A 47 31.31 0.13 -42.44
N PRO A 48 31.46 0.25 -43.77
CA PRO A 48 32.46 1.10 -44.36
C PRO A 48 32.23 2.59 -44.06
N LEU A 49 33.30 3.28 -43.63
CA LEU A 49 33.29 4.71 -43.30
C LEU A 49 33.11 5.61 -44.52
N PHE A 50 33.91 5.40 -45.57
CA PHE A 50 34.02 6.33 -46.69
C PHE A 50 33.56 5.75 -48.04
N THR A 51 33.55 4.43 -48.20
CA THR A 51 33.23 3.81 -49.50
C THR A 51 31.73 3.72 -49.79
N GLU A 52 30.89 3.53 -48.76
CA GLU A 52 29.43 3.60 -48.89
C GLU A 52 28.80 4.57 -47.88
N LEU A 53 29.23 5.84 -47.93
CA LEU A 53 28.73 6.89 -47.03
C LEU A 53 27.22 7.09 -47.16
N TYR A 54 26.68 7.02 -48.39
CA TYR A 54 25.25 7.12 -48.66
C TYR A 54 24.44 5.99 -47.99
N SER A 55 24.91 4.75 -48.05
CA SER A 55 24.22 3.59 -47.45
C SER A 55 24.15 3.68 -45.93
N THR A 56 25.28 3.97 -45.27
CA THR A 56 25.37 4.01 -43.80
C THR A 56 24.67 5.23 -43.21
N SER A 57 24.72 6.38 -43.89
CA SER A 57 23.97 7.57 -43.47
C SER A 57 22.45 7.37 -43.61
N LEU A 58 21.99 6.74 -44.70
CA LEU A 58 20.57 6.45 -44.90
C LEU A 58 20.02 5.50 -43.83
N LEU A 59 20.76 4.43 -43.52
CA LEU A 59 20.38 3.50 -42.45
C LEU A 59 20.32 4.19 -41.08
N SER A 60 21.32 5.02 -40.77
CA SER A 60 21.39 5.73 -39.49
C SER A 60 20.27 6.78 -39.34
N CYS A 61 19.93 7.48 -40.42
CA CYS A 61 18.79 8.40 -40.47
C CYS A 61 17.46 7.68 -40.23
N TRP A 62 17.27 6.54 -40.88
CA TRP A 62 16.08 5.72 -40.69
C TRP A 62 15.91 5.21 -39.27
N LEU A 63 16.96 4.65 -38.67
CA LEU A 63 16.93 4.17 -37.28
C LEU A 63 16.70 5.34 -36.30
N ALA A 64 17.30 6.50 -36.56
CA ALA A 64 17.07 7.70 -35.76
C ALA A 64 15.60 8.16 -35.81
N LEU A 65 14.97 8.16 -37.00
CA LEU A 65 13.54 8.49 -37.12
C LEU A 65 12.64 7.45 -36.44
N LEU A 66 12.91 6.17 -36.69
CA LEU A 66 12.09 5.05 -36.20
C LEU A 66 12.12 4.93 -34.67
N THR A 67 13.25 5.26 -34.04
CA THR A 67 13.41 5.19 -32.57
C THR A 67 13.24 6.54 -31.87
N GLY A 68 13.65 7.63 -32.51
CA GLY A 68 13.63 8.97 -31.94
C GLY A 68 12.26 9.61 -31.88
N ILE A 69 11.36 9.31 -32.84
CA ILE A 69 9.98 9.82 -32.80
C ILE A 69 9.21 9.23 -31.62
N PRO A 70 9.15 7.90 -31.41
CA PRO A 70 8.50 7.32 -30.22
C PRO A 70 9.11 7.81 -28.90
N LEU A 71 10.44 7.98 -28.86
CA LEU A 71 11.13 8.48 -27.68
C LEU A 71 10.75 9.94 -27.35
N SER A 72 10.64 10.80 -28.37
CA SER A 72 10.28 12.21 -28.23
C SER A 72 8.84 12.40 -27.77
N VAL A 73 7.93 11.52 -28.20
CA VAL A 73 6.51 11.52 -27.78
C VAL A 73 6.36 11.13 -26.30
N VAL A 74 7.26 10.31 -25.78
CA VAL A 74 7.21 9.76 -24.41
C VAL A 74 8.09 10.55 -23.42
N TYR A 75 8.85 11.53 -23.89
CA TYR A 75 9.77 12.29 -23.06
C TYR A 75 9.07 13.06 -21.93
N ARG A 76 9.55 12.87 -20.69
CA ARG A 76 9.12 13.60 -19.48
C ARG A 76 10.26 14.24 -18.69
N GLY A 77 11.49 14.26 -19.24
CA GLY A 77 12.69 14.77 -18.57
C GLY A 77 13.87 13.77 -18.61
N GLU A 78 15.06 14.25 -18.24
CA GLU A 78 16.32 13.49 -18.40
C GLU A 78 16.39 12.22 -17.54
N ASN A 79 15.93 12.28 -16.29
CA ASN A 79 15.92 11.12 -15.39
C ASN A 79 14.93 10.05 -15.86
N HIS A 80 13.81 10.47 -16.46
CA HIS A 80 12.79 9.55 -16.96
C HIS A 80 13.28 8.74 -18.16
N ILE A 81 14.08 9.32 -19.06
CA ILE A 81 14.65 8.56 -20.20
C ILE A 81 15.54 7.43 -19.72
N ARG A 82 16.36 7.67 -18.69
CA ARG A 82 17.28 6.64 -18.16
C ARG A 82 16.50 5.45 -17.61
N GLU A 83 15.48 5.71 -16.80
CA GLU A 83 14.59 4.67 -16.27
C GLU A 83 13.79 3.97 -17.38
N PHE A 84 13.36 4.71 -18.39
CA PHE A 84 12.59 4.20 -19.53
C PHE A 84 13.43 3.28 -20.43
N VAL A 85 14.68 3.66 -20.74
CA VAL A 85 15.56 2.91 -21.64
C VAL A 85 16.24 1.74 -20.92
N LEU A 86 16.76 1.95 -19.70
CA LEU A 86 17.56 0.94 -18.99
C LEU A 86 16.74 0.04 -18.07
N GLU A 87 15.74 0.58 -17.38
CA GLU A 87 14.96 -0.19 -16.38
C GLU A 87 13.64 -0.74 -16.94
N ALA A 88 13.32 -0.43 -18.20
CA ALA A 88 12.10 -0.87 -18.90
C ALA A 88 10.79 -0.59 -18.13
N ARG A 89 10.79 0.46 -17.28
CA ARG A 89 9.60 0.85 -16.50
C ARG A 89 8.61 1.58 -17.39
N CYS A 90 7.53 0.90 -17.76
CA CYS A 90 6.46 1.45 -18.59
C CYS A 90 5.11 1.39 -17.84
N TYR A 91 4.51 2.56 -17.63
CA TYR A 91 3.26 2.73 -16.89
C TYR A 91 2.06 2.86 -17.83
N THR A 92 2.24 3.52 -18.98
CA THR A 92 1.17 3.74 -19.98
C THR A 92 1.30 2.81 -21.18
N LEU A 93 0.20 2.61 -21.93
CA LEU A 93 0.22 1.84 -23.17
C LEU A 93 1.19 2.46 -24.19
N LEU A 94 1.23 3.79 -24.25
CA LEU A 94 2.07 4.54 -25.18
C LEU A 94 3.56 4.36 -24.84
N GLU A 95 3.94 4.46 -23.55
CA GLU A 95 5.29 4.14 -23.08
C GLU A 95 5.68 2.70 -23.41
N LEU A 96 4.81 1.75 -23.11
CA LEU A 96 5.07 0.33 -23.36
C LEU A 96 5.23 0.05 -24.86
N ALA A 97 4.38 0.63 -25.69
CA ALA A 97 4.46 0.51 -27.15
C ALA A 97 5.76 1.13 -27.68
N ALA A 98 6.08 2.37 -27.28
CA ALA A 98 7.30 3.06 -27.70
C ALA A 98 8.55 2.27 -27.31
N HIS A 99 8.63 1.79 -26.08
CA HIS A 99 9.78 1.02 -25.59
C HIS A 99 9.99 -0.29 -26.38
N ARG A 100 8.90 -1.03 -26.66
CA ARG A 100 8.97 -2.29 -27.42
C ARG A 100 9.26 -2.06 -28.90
N ILE A 101 8.74 -0.98 -29.49
CA ILE A 101 9.06 -0.57 -30.86
C ILE A 101 10.55 -0.24 -30.97
N ILE A 102 11.12 0.55 -30.04
CA ILE A 102 12.54 0.94 -30.07
C ILE A 102 13.44 -0.29 -29.97
N ILE A 103 13.22 -1.16 -28.99
CA ILE A 103 14.03 -2.39 -28.83
C ILE A 103 13.85 -3.30 -30.04
N GLY A 104 12.61 -3.49 -30.50
CA GLY A 104 12.32 -4.31 -31.67
C GLY A 104 13.02 -3.79 -32.94
N ALA A 105 13.04 -2.49 -33.16
CA ALA A 105 13.71 -1.87 -34.29
C ALA A 105 15.23 -2.14 -34.30
N VAL A 106 15.89 -1.94 -33.16
CA VAL A 106 17.34 -2.09 -33.02
C VAL A 106 17.75 -3.57 -33.11
N VAL A 107 17.06 -4.44 -32.37
CA VAL A 107 17.34 -5.89 -32.40
C VAL A 107 17.02 -6.48 -33.77
N GLY A 108 15.94 -6.04 -34.41
CA GLY A 108 15.56 -6.48 -35.76
C GLY A 108 16.56 -6.05 -36.82
N ALA A 109 17.05 -4.80 -36.77
CA ALA A 109 18.09 -4.31 -37.67
C ALA A 109 19.41 -5.08 -37.49
N TRP A 110 19.79 -5.36 -36.24
CA TRP A 110 20.98 -6.15 -35.92
C TRP A 110 20.87 -7.60 -36.40
N LEU A 111 19.74 -8.27 -36.15
CA LEU A 111 19.52 -9.64 -36.60
C LEU A 111 19.53 -9.77 -38.13
N ALA A 112 19.01 -8.78 -38.84
CA ALA A 112 19.01 -8.79 -40.30
C ALA A 112 20.42 -8.62 -40.92
N ALA A 113 21.37 -8.06 -40.17
CA ALA A 113 22.76 -7.95 -40.63
C ALA A 113 23.43 -9.33 -40.79
N PHE A 114 22.96 -10.38 -40.08
CA PHE A 114 23.46 -11.76 -40.27
C PHE A 114 23.14 -12.35 -41.65
N VAL A 115 22.19 -11.78 -42.38
CA VAL A 115 21.85 -12.26 -43.73
C VAL A 115 22.85 -11.77 -44.77
N ILE A 116 23.59 -10.68 -44.48
CA ILE A 116 24.59 -10.10 -45.38
C ILE A 116 25.71 -11.09 -45.76
N PRO A 117 26.34 -11.84 -44.83
CA PRO A 117 27.39 -12.80 -45.17
C PRO A 117 26.89 -14.14 -45.75
N LEU A 118 25.58 -14.35 -45.85
CA LEU A 118 25.01 -15.64 -46.24
C LEU A 118 24.98 -15.79 -47.76
N ASP A 119 25.50 -16.87 -48.35
CA ASP A 119 25.71 -16.95 -49.80
C ASP A 119 24.43 -17.28 -50.61
N TRP A 120 23.45 -16.36 -50.59
CA TRP A 120 22.17 -16.52 -51.28
C TRP A 120 22.09 -15.73 -52.60
N ASP A 121 23.09 -14.90 -52.89
CA ASP A 121 23.25 -14.11 -54.13
C ASP A 121 21.98 -13.36 -54.55
N ARG A 122 21.29 -12.72 -53.59
CA ARG A 122 20.06 -11.96 -53.85
C ARG A 122 20.25 -10.45 -53.72
N TRP A 123 19.55 -9.70 -54.56
CA TRP A 123 19.58 -8.23 -54.56
C TRP A 123 19.17 -7.62 -53.21
N TRP A 124 18.22 -8.23 -52.51
CA TRP A 124 17.73 -7.76 -51.21
C TRP A 124 18.72 -8.03 -50.07
N GLN A 125 19.75 -8.83 -50.29
CA GLN A 125 20.80 -9.12 -49.31
C GLN A 125 21.82 -7.97 -49.19
N ARG A 126 21.86 -7.08 -50.18
CA ARG A 126 22.82 -5.99 -50.25
C ARG A 126 22.59 -4.96 -49.13
N TYR A 127 23.63 -4.65 -48.36
CA TYR A 127 23.60 -3.58 -47.38
C TYR A 127 23.16 -2.25 -48.03
N PRO A 128 22.26 -1.46 -47.41
CA PRO A 128 21.65 -1.61 -46.08
C PRO A 128 20.24 -2.23 -46.09
N PHE A 129 19.80 -2.82 -47.21
CA PHE A 129 18.41 -3.27 -47.39
C PHE A 129 17.92 -4.29 -46.35
N PRO A 130 18.68 -5.35 -45.99
CA PRO A 130 18.26 -6.28 -44.94
C PRO A 130 17.96 -5.57 -43.62
N ASN A 131 18.80 -4.60 -43.24
CA ASN A 131 18.68 -3.88 -41.97
C ASN A 131 17.41 -3.02 -41.93
N PHE A 132 17.00 -2.42 -43.07
CA PHE A 132 15.71 -1.74 -43.16
C PHE A 132 14.55 -2.68 -42.90
N VAL A 133 14.51 -3.82 -43.61
CA VAL A 133 13.45 -4.83 -43.47
C VAL A 133 13.43 -5.40 -42.05
N GLY A 134 14.60 -5.66 -41.47
CA GLY A 134 14.77 -6.11 -40.09
C GLY A 134 14.24 -5.10 -39.08
N SER A 135 14.55 -3.81 -39.26
CA SER A 135 14.08 -2.75 -38.36
C SER A 135 12.55 -2.59 -38.37
N VAL A 136 11.92 -2.68 -39.55
CA VAL A 136 10.46 -2.54 -39.69
C VAL A 136 9.74 -3.76 -39.13
N SER A 137 10.19 -4.97 -39.50
CA SER A 137 9.61 -6.21 -38.99
C SER A 137 9.78 -6.33 -37.47
N GLY A 138 10.96 -5.98 -36.95
CA GLY A 138 11.23 -5.92 -35.52
C GLY A 138 10.35 -4.92 -34.78
N SER A 139 10.11 -3.74 -35.36
CA SER A 139 9.18 -2.73 -34.79
C SER A 139 7.74 -3.23 -34.75
N ALA A 140 7.28 -3.89 -35.82
CA ALA A 140 5.94 -4.46 -35.90
C ALA A 140 5.74 -5.58 -34.86
N ILE A 141 6.73 -6.47 -34.70
CA ILE A 141 6.74 -7.50 -33.66
C ILE A 141 6.75 -6.84 -32.27
N GLY A 142 7.56 -5.80 -32.07
CA GLY A 142 7.60 -5.03 -30.83
C GLY A 142 6.24 -4.45 -30.45
N LEU A 143 5.51 -3.86 -31.41
CA LEU A 143 4.15 -3.37 -31.20
C LEU A 143 3.17 -4.50 -30.84
N LEU A 144 3.24 -5.63 -31.52
CA LEU A 144 2.41 -6.80 -31.21
C LEU A 144 2.68 -7.32 -29.79
N VAL A 145 3.95 -7.41 -29.40
CA VAL A 145 4.35 -7.79 -28.03
C VAL A 145 3.83 -6.79 -27.00
N ALA A 146 3.88 -5.47 -27.29
CA ALA A 146 3.33 -4.46 -26.39
C ALA A 146 1.80 -4.61 -26.22
N LEU A 147 1.08 -4.86 -27.32
CA LEU A 147 -0.36 -5.08 -27.29
C LEU A 147 -0.72 -6.36 -26.52
N LEU A 148 0.01 -7.46 -26.74
CA LEU A 148 -0.19 -8.70 -25.99
C LEU A 148 0.15 -8.53 -24.51
N GLN A 149 1.25 -7.85 -24.17
CA GLN A 149 1.60 -7.54 -22.78
C GLN A 149 0.54 -6.66 -22.11
N TRP A 150 -0.03 -5.69 -22.84
CA TRP A 150 -1.10 -4.86 -22.32
C TRP A 150 -2.42 -5.62 -22.17
N LEU A 151 -2.79 -6.42 -23.17
CA LEU A 151 -3.96 -7.30 -23.11
C LEU A 151 -3.82 -8.29 -21.96
N PHE A 152 -2.65 -8.89 -21.76
CA PHE A 152 -2.38 -9.75 -20.62
C PHE A 152 -2.49 -8.97 -19.30
N ARG A 153 -1.93 -7.77 -19.19
CA ARG A 153 -2.10 -6.90 -17.99
C ARG A 153 -3.56 -6.50 -17.72
N ARG A 154 -4.40 -6.45 -18.76
CA ARG A 154 -5.82 -6.03 -18.69
C ARG A 154 -6.77 -7.19 -18.46
N LEU A 155 -6.53 -8.32 -19.11
CA LEU A 155 -7.32 -9.55 -19.07
C LEU A 155 -6.92 -10.42 -17.89
N TRP A 156 -5.69 -10.29 -17.37
CA TRP A 156 -5.33 -10.88 -16.09
C TRP A 156 -6.17 -10.20 -15.00
N PRO A 157 -7.10 -10.92 -14.36
CA PRO A 157 -7.92 -10.33 -13.32
C PRO A 157 -7.01 -9.92 -12.18
N LYS A 158 -6.84 -8.60 -12.00
CA LYS A 158 -6.28 -8.03 -10.79
C LYS A 158 -7.33 -8.26 -9.70
N HIS A 159 -7.29 -9.43 -9.07
CA HIS A 159 -8.04 -9.75 -7.87
C HIS A 159 -7.50 -8.92 -6.70
N LEU A 160 -7.86 -7.63 -6.67
CA LEU A 160 -7.66 -6.76 -5.52
C LEU A 160 -8.79 -5.71 -5.50
N PRO A 161 -9.55 -5.61 -4.39
CA PRO A 161 -10.57 -4.58 -4.24
C PRO A 161 -9.92 -3.20 -4.34
N LYS A 162 -10.53 -2.33 -5.16
CA LYS A 162 -10.16 -0.93 -5.25
C LYS A 162 -10.37 -0.27 -3.89
N ILE A 163 -9.34 0.42 -3.41
CA ILE A 163 -9.45 1.37 -2.31
C ILE A 163 -10.52 2.40 -2.73
N PRO A 164 -11.53 2.71 -1.90
CA PRO A 164 -12.47 3.78 -2.19
C PRO A 164 -11.69 5.10 -2.32
N GLU A 165 -11.65 5.67 -3.53
CA GLU A 165 -11.03 6.96 -3.86
C GLU A 165 -11.74 8.16 -3.19
N ASP A 166 -12.82 7.92 -2.45
CA ASP A 166 -13.77 8.95 -2.01
C ASP A 166 -13.47 9.65 -0.67
N GLN A 167 -12.33 9.38 -0.02
CA GLN A 167 -11.90 10.17 1.14
C GLN A 167 -10.43 10.57 1.03
N GLY A 168 -10.21 11.66 0.28
CA GLY A 168 -8.92 12.26 -0.03
C GLY A 168 -8.16 12.78 1.20
N VAL A 169 -7.52 11.89 1.95
CA VAL A 169 -6.56 12.28 3.00
C VAL A 169 -5.11 12.03 2.55
N ILE A 170 -4.89 11.17 1.56
CA ILE A 170 -3.54 10.77 1.15
C ILE A 170 -3.42 10.90 -0.37
N SER A 171 -2.68 11.91 -0.83
CA SER A 171 -2.28 11.99 -2.24
C SER A 171 -1.39 10.80 -2.60
N PRO A 172 -1.44 10.28 -3.85
CA PRO A 172 -0.63 9.13 -4.27
C PRO A 172 0.88 9.36 -4.09
N GLU A 173 1.34 10.61 -4.15
CA GLU A 173 2.72 11.01 -3.84
C GLU A 173 3.08 10.91 -2.35
N ARG A 174 2.13 11.22 -1.45
CA ARG A 174 2.32 11.00 -0.02
C ARG A 174 2.39 9.51 0.28
N PHE A 175 1.53 8.72 -0.35
CA PHE A 175 1.52 7.26 -0.22
C PHE A 175 2.83 6.60 -0.67
N SER A 176 3.42 7.07 -1.79
CA SER A 176 4.70 6.54 -2.26
C SER A 176 5.82 6.76 -1.24
N ALA A 177 5.87 7.94 -0.62
CA ALA A 177 6.90 8.33 0.34
C ALA A 177 6.91 7.46 1.62
N PHE A 178 5.76 6.93 2.06
CA PHE A 178 5.67 6.11 3.27
C PHE A 178 5.37 4.63 3.01
N SER A 179 5.09 4.22 1.77
CA SER A 179 4.82 2.83 1.43
C SER A 179 5.90 1.88 1.95
N ALA A 180 7.17 2.28 1.87
CA ALA A 180 8.31 1.51 2.39
C ALA A 180 8.31 1.32 3.92
N ALA A 181 7.67 2.21 4.69
CA ALA A 181 7.55 2.11 6.14
C ALA A 181 6.31 1.30 6.57
N ILE A 182 5.28 1.23 5.72
CA ILE A 182 4.05 0.47 5.98
C ILE A 182 4.12 -0.96 5.44
N ILE A 183 4.95 -1.21 4.41
CA ILE A 183 5.28 -2.57 3.93
C ILE A 183 6.16 -3.23 5.01
N PRO A 184 5.64 -4.25 5.72
CA PRO A 184 6.38 -4.81 6.83
C PRO A 184 7.58 -5.61 6.35
N LYS A 185 8.73 -5.38 6.98
CA LYS A 185 9.85 -6.31 6.97
C LYS A 185 9.54 -7.46 7.90
N ASP A 186 10.15 -8.62 7.68
CA ASP A 186 9.88 -9.83 8.48
C ASP A 186 10.13 -9.62 9.99
N GLU A 187 11.08 -8.75 10.35
CA GLU A 187 11.39 -8.38 11.74
C GLU A 187 10.29 -7.55 12.44
N MET A 188 9.41 -6.91 11.66
CA MET A 188 8.34 -6.04 12.16
C MET A 188 6.99 -6.77 12.26
N LEU A 189 6.90 -8.01 11.77
CA LEU A 189 5.67 -8.80 11.84
C LEU A 189 5.27 -9.07 13.29
N ASN A 190 3.96 -9.12 13.54
CA ASN A 190 3.31 -9.35 14.84
C ASN A 190 3.67 -8.31 15.92
N ARG A 191 4.11 -7.12 15.52
CA ARG A 191 4.39 -5.99 16.41
C ARG A 191 3.57 -4.78 15.97
N LEU A 192 3.05 -4.02 16.93
CA LEU A 192 2.39 -2.74 16.61
C LEU A 192 3.45 -1.74 16.10
N VAL A 193 3.22 -1.19 14.92
CA VAL A 193 4.05 -0.18 14.27
C VAL A 193 3.32 1.16 14.30
N LYS A 194 3.98 2.20 14.80
CA LYS A 194 3.43 3.54 14.90
C LYS A 194 4.34 4.52 14.16
N LEU A 195 3.83 5.13 13.11
CA LEU A 195 4.53 6.11 12.29
C LEU A 195 3.95 7.49 12.54
N ASN A 196 4.81 8.41 12.97
CA ASN A 196 4.43 9.80 13.22
C ASN A 196 4.81 10.66 12.02
N PHE A 197 3.83 11.27 11.37
CA PHE A 197 4.06 12.27 10.32
C PHE A 197 3.84 13.70 10.85
N ARG A 198 3.94 14.67 9.94
CA ARG A 198 3.70 16.08 10.27
C ARG A 198 2.23 16.33 10.63
N ASP A 199 1.30 15.77 9.87
CA ASP A 199 -0.14 16.09 9.97
C ASP A 199 -0.99 14.90 10.47
N TYR A 200 -0.47 13.67 10.38
CA TYR A 200 -1.19 12.46 10.78
C TYR A 200 -0.25 11.42 11.39
N LYS A 201 -0.84 10.40 11.98
CA LYS A 201 -0.20 9.27 12.63
C LYS A 201 -0.81 8.00 12.06
N VAL A 202 0.05 7.09 11.61
CA VAL A 202 -0.36 5.78 11.09
C VAL A 202 -0.01 4.73 12.14
N MET A 203 -1.01 3.96 12.55
CA MET A 203 -0.85 2.84 13.47
C MET A 203 -1.19 1.58 12.70
N GLY A 204 -0.24 0.66 12.57
CA GLY A 204 -0.39 -0.59 11.82
C GLY A 204 -0.03 -1.80 12.66
N HIS A 205 -0.73 -2.91 12.44
CA HIS A 205 -0.34 -4.20 12.97
C HIS A 205 -0.11 -5.18 11.81
N PRO A 206 1.15 -5.28 11.32
CA PRO A 206 1.51 -6.22 10.29
C PRO A 206 1.51 -7.66 10.81
N ILE A 207 0.87 -8.55 10.05
CA ILE A 207 0.77 -9.96 10.35
C ILE A 207 1.34 -10.75 9.17
N GLY A 208 2.12 -11.78 9.51
CA GLY A 208 2.63 -12.74 8.54
C GLY A 208 2.14 -14.14 8.91
N LEU A 209 1.29 -14.71 8.06
CA LEU A 209 0.77 -16.06 8.20
C LEU A 209 1.57 -17.00 7.32
N LYS A 210 2.17 -18.04 7.91
CA LYS A 210 2.90 -19.07 7.16
C LYS A 210 2.01 -20.29 7.02
N HIS A 211 1.79 -20.74 5.79
CA HIS A 211 1.05 -21.97 5.52
C HIS A 211 1.64 -22.63 4.27
N GLU A 212 2.05 -23.89 4.39
CA GLU A 212 2.81 -24.58 3.35
C GLU A 212 1.98 -24.91 2.09
N THR A 213 0.67 -25.09 2.24
CA THR A 213 -0.20 -25.58 1.15
C THR A 213 -1.25 -24.58 0.66
N TRP A 214 -1.58 -23.55 1.45
CA TRP A 214 -2.64 -22.58 1.11
C TRP A 214 -2.10 -21.37 0.35
N TYR A 215 -0.81 -21.05 0.51
CA TYR A 215 -0.21 -19.88 -0.11
C TYR A 215 0.82 -20.30 -1.16
N ALA A 216 0.68 -19.78 -2.39
CA ALA A 216 1.60 -20.06 -3.49
C ALA A 216 3.06 -19.66 -3.19
N ARG A 217 3.29 -18.80 -2.19
CA ARG A 217 4.60 -18.35 -1.71
C ARG A 217 4.96 -18.89 -0.32
N GLY A 218 4.16 -19.78 0.25
CA GLY A 218 4.33 -20.32 1.61
C GLY A 218 4.04 -19.33 2.75
N GLN A 219 3.75 -18.06 2.44
CA GLN A 219 3.46 -17.03 3.42
C GLN A 219 2.53 -15.95 2.85
N LEU A 220 1.58 -15.50 3.66
CA LEU A 220 0.70 -14.37 3.41
C LEU A 220 1.05 -13.23 4.38
N ASN A 221 1.50 -12.11 3.84
CA ASN A 221 1.78 -10.90 4.62
C ASN A 221 0.72 -9.84 4.36
N PHE A 222 0.08 -9.36 5.43
CA PHE A 222 -0.84 -8.23 5.36
C PHE A 222 -0.62 -7.28 6.54
N ASN A 223 -1.00 -6.01 6.36
CA ASN A 223 -0.91 -4.99 7.39
C ASN A 223 -2.24 -4.24 7.49
N MET A 224 -2.84 -4.31 8.67
CA MET A 224 -4.04 -3.57 9.06
C MET A 224 -3.60 -2.24 9.67
N CYS A 225 -3.97 -1.10 9.06
CA CYS A 225 -3.59 0.23 9.55
C CYS A 225 -4.78 1.17 9.79
N PHE A 226 -4.71 1.94 10.89
CA PHE A 226 -5.53 3.11 11.15
C PHE A 226 -4.71 4.38 10.93
N VAL A 227 -5.29 5.34 10.22
CA VAL A 227 -4.72 6.67 10.02
C VAL A 227 -5.51 7.65 10.86
N VAL A 228 -4.84 8.35 11.76
CA VAL A 228 -5.46 9.29 12.72
C VAL A 228 -4.77 10.64 12.61
N ALA A 229 -5.53 11.74 12.74
CA ALA A 229 -4.97 13.09 12.74
C ALA A 229 -4.07 13.31 13.96
N LYS A 230 -2.96 14.05 13.78
CA LYS A 230 -1.92 14.18 14.81
C LYS A 230 -2.40 14.97 16.04
N GLU A 231 -3.38 15.83 15.85
CA GLU A 231 -3.96 16.72 16.87
C GLU A 231 -4.77 15.93 17.92
N SER A 232 -5.07 14.66 17.67
CA SER A 232 -5.84 13.83 18.60
C SER A 232 -4.97 13.31 19.75
N THR A 233 -5.37 13.64 20.99
CA THR A 233 -4.79 13.13 22.25
C THR A 233 -5.26 11.72 22.61
N ILE A 234 -6.10 11.14 21.75
CA ILE A 234 -6.87 9.89 21.94
C ILE A 234 -6.18 8.73 21.19
N ASP A 235 -4.94 8.94 20.72
CA ASP A 235 -4.21 7.99 19.88
C ASP A 235 -3.97 6.64 20.56
N CYS A 236 -3.71 6.62 21.87
CA CYS A 236 -3.53 5.41 22.67
C CYS A 236 -4.76 4.48 22.69
N MET A 237 -5.93 4.98 22.34
CA MET A 237 -7.20 4.25 22.34
C MET A 237 -7.35 3.34 21.12
N TYR A 238 -6.74 3.76 20.01
CA TYR A 238 -6.83 3.07 18.74
C TYR A 238 -5.81 1.94 18.61
N GLU A 239 -4.72 1.98 19.39
CA GLU A 239 -3.68 0.94 19.40
C GLU A 239 -4.23 -0.48 19.66
N PRO A 240 -4.98 -0.74 20.75
CA PRO A 240 -5.55 -2.07 20.99
C PRO A 240 -6.63 -2.44 19.96
N LEU A 241 -7.29 -1.46 19.34
CA LEU A 241 -8.29 -1.71 18.30
C LEU A 241 -7.67 -2.19 17.00
N VAL A 242 -6.54 -1.60 16.59
CA VAL A 242 -5.78 -2.02 15.41
C VAL A 242 -5.29 -3.46 15.59
N GLN A 243 -4.74 -3.78 16.76
CA GLN A 243 -4.28 -5.14 17.09
C GLN A 243 -5.44 -6.13 17.05
N LYS A 244 -6.52 -5.86 17.79
CA LYS A 244 -7.69 -6.73 17.86
C LYS A 244 -8.33 -6.94 16.49
N PHE A 245 -8.41 -5.89 15.66
CA PHE A 245 -8.97 -6.01 14.33
C PHE A 245 -8.07 -6.82 13.38
N ALA A 246 -6.75 -6.69 13.52
CA ALA A 246 -5.81 -7.52 12.76
C ALA A 246 -5.89 -9.00 13.18
N GLU A 247 -6.02 -9.29 14.48
CA GLU A 247 -6.23 -10.64 15.01
C GLU A 247 -7.53 -11.26 14.47
N TYR A 248 -8.63 -10.51 14.46
CA TYR A 248 -9.88 -11.00 13.87
C TYR A 248 -9.75 -11.33 12.37
N LEU A 249 -8.92 -10.59 11.62
CA LEU A 249 -8.65 -10.91 10.23
C LEU A 249 -7.82 -12.20 10.08
N VAL A 250 -7.00 -12.55 11.07
CA VAL A 250 -6.32 -13.86 11.12
C VAL A 250 -7.33 -14.97 11.36
N ASP A 251 -8.24 -14.80 12.32
CA ASP A 251 -9.26 -15.80 12.61
C ASP A 251 -10.13 -16.06 11.36
N LEU A 252 -10.59 -14.99 10.69
CA LEU A 252 -11.33 -15.06 9.44
C LEU A 252 -10.54 -15.76 8.33
N GLU A 253 -9.24 -15.51 8.24
CA GLU A 253 -8.36 -16.18 7.26
C GLU A 253 -8.21 -17.66 7.57
N MET A 254 -8.07 -18.05 8.84
CA MET A 254 -7.93 -19.45 9.25
C MET A 254 -9.23 -20.25 9.08
N GLU A 255 -10.39 -19.63 9.29
CA GLU A 255 -11.68 -20.30 9.18
C GLU A 255 -12.17 -20.47 7.75
N CYS A 256 -12.05 -19.42 6.92
CA CYS A 256 -12.67 -19.39 5.60
C CYS A 256 -11.77 -18.87 4.47
N GLY A 257 -10.47 -18.67 4.73
CA GLY A 257 -9.55 -18.09 3.77
C GLY A 257 -10.05 -16.72 3.28
N PHE A 258 -10.53 -15.87 4.19
CA PHE A 258 -11.20 -14.61 3.88
C PHE A 258 -10.37 -13.66 3.00
N LEU A 259 -9.06 -13.59 3.23
CA LEU A 259 -8.09 -12.78 2.48
C LEU A 259 -7.54 -13.52 1.25
N HIS A 260 -7.42 -14.85 1.33
CA HIS A 260 -7.01 -15.70 0.21
C HIS A 260 -8.05 -15.73 -0.92
N THR A 261 -9.32 -15.87 -0.56
CA THR A 261 -10.44 -16.09 -1.48
C THR A 261 -10.94 -14.75 -2.04
N PRO A 262 -10.92 -14.54 -3.37
CA PRO A 262 -11.22 -13.24 -3.96
C PRO A 262 -12.69 -12.81 -3.79
N GLU A 263 -13.62 -13.76 -3.68
CA GLU A 263 -15.04 -13.51 -3.45
C GLU A 263 -15.24 -12.83 -2.08
N ASN A 264 -14.65 -13.40 -1.02
CA ASN A 264 -14.75 -12.88 0.34
C ASN A 264 -13.99 -11.55 0.49
N ARG A 265 -12.85 -11.42 -0.18
CA ARG A 265 -12.05 -10.20 -0.21
C ARG A 265 -12.83 -8.98 -0.72
N SER A 266 -13.83 -9.17 -1.57
CA SER A 266 -14.70 -8.08 -2.06
C SER A 266 -15.55 -7.44 -0.96
N GLN A 267 -15.81 -8.16 0.14
CA GLN A 267 -16.58 -7.67 1.29
C GLN A 267 -15.73 -6.82 2.24
N LEU A 268 -14.39 -6.95 2.18
CA LEU A 268 -13.47 -6.27 3.08
C LEU A 268 -13.61 -4.73 3.06
N PRO A 269 -13.72 -4.03 1.91
CA PRO A 269 -13.96 -2.58 1.90
C PRO A 269 -15.28 -2.18 2.56
N VAL A 270 -16.32 -3.01 2.44
CA VAL A 270 -17.63 -2.78 3.06
C VAL A 270 -17.51 -2.88 4.59
N ILE A 271 -16.83 -3.93 5.08
CA ILE A 271 -16.50 -4.11 6.50
C ILE A 271 -15.72 -2.90 7.03
N MET A 272 -14.66 -2.49 6.34
CA MET A 272 -13.81 -1.37 6.76
C MET A 272 -14.60 -0.05 6.81
N SER A 273 -15.49 0.19 5.84
CA SER A 273 -16.32 1.40 5.78
C SER A 273 -17.38 1.42 6.89
N LYS A 274 -17.93 0.27 7.24
CA LYS A 274 -18.87 0.14 8.34
C LYS A 274 -18.18 0.34 9.69
N VAL A 275 -17.06 -0.34 9.93
CA VAL A 275 -16.24 -0.15 11.13
C VAL A 275 -15.81 1.31 11.27
N PHE A 276 -15.50 1.99 10.16
CA PHE A 276 -15.21 3.42 10.17
C PHE A 276 -16.35 4.28 10.67
N THR A 277 -17.53 4.07 10.08
CA THR A 277 -18.70 4.86 10.39
C THR A 277 -19.08 4.63 11.85
N ASP A 278 -19.22 3.37 12.26
CA ASP A 278 -19.66 2.97 13.60
C ASP A 278 -18.69 3.45 14.70
N LEU A 279 -17.38 3.35 14.49
CA LEU A 279 -16.40 3.83 15.48
C LEU A 279 -16.42 5.36 15.62
N ASN A 280 -16.68 6.10 14.54
CA ASN A 280 -16.75 7.57 14.62
C ASN A 280 -18.10 8.09 15.13
N THR A 281 -19.20 7.35 14.91
CA THR A 281 -20.55 7.79 15.32
C THR A 281 -20.91 7.30 16.72
N CYS A 282 -20.68 6.02 17.02
CA CYS A 282 -21.15 5.36 18.23
C CYS A 282 -20.01 5.06 19.22
N GLY A 283 -18.77 5.00 18.75
CA GLY A 283 -17.62 4.60 19.58
C GLY A 283 -17.52 3.08 19.80
N GLU A 284 -18.46 2.30 19.27
CA GLU A 284 -18.48 0.84 19.28
C GLU A 284 -19.00 0.31 17.94
N CYS A 285 -18.47 -0.82 17.50
CA CYS A 285 -18.84 -1.51 16.28
C CYS A 285 -19.03 -2.99 16.59
N VAL A 286 -20.21 -3.50 16.26
CA VAL A 286 -20.56 -4.92 16.31
C VAL A 286 -20.97 -5.35 14.92
N LEU A 287 -20.13 -6.18 14.29
CA LEU A 287 -20.30 -6.56 12.91
C LEU A 287 -20.21 -8.09 12.74
N PRO A 288 -21.34 -8.80 12.52
CA PRO A 288 -21.31 -10.18 12.05
C PRO A 288 -20.74 -10.23 10.63
N VAL A 289 -19.65 -10.95 10.43
CA VAL A 289 -19.02 -11.15 9.12
C VAL A 289 -19.37 -12.53 8.56
N THR A 290 -19.33 -13.54 9.41
CA THR A 290 -19.65 -14.94 9.09
C THR A 290 -20.60 -15.49 10.16
N GLU A 291 -21.17 -16.67 9.95
CA GLU A 291 -22.07 -17.31 10.91
C GLU A 291 -21.40 -17.58 12.28
N LEU A 292 -20.07 -17.75 12.30
CA LEU A 292 -19.29 -18.05 13.49
C LEU A 292 -18.60 -16.82 14.08
N THR A 293 -18.13 -15.89 13.23
CA THR A 293 -17.29 -14.76 13.66
C THR A 293 -18.02 -13.42 13.61
N THR A 294 -18.07 -12.78 14.76
CA THR A 294 -18.60 -11.43 14.98
C THR A 294 -17.48 -10.52 15.45
N LEU A 295 -17.25 -9.43 14.73
CA LEU A 295 -16.26 -8.41 15.08
C LEU A 295 -16.84 -7.51 16.18
N TYR A 296 -16.21 -7.52 17.34
CA TYR A 296 -16.56 -6.64 18.45
C TYR A 296 -15.41 -5.64 18.71
N LEU A 297 -15.60 -4.39 18.31
CA LEU A 297 -14.63 -3.31 18.47
C LEU A 297 -15.24 -2.19 19.31
N LYS A 298 -14.62 -1.83 20.42
CA LYS A 298 -15.12 -0.77 21.31
C LYS A 298 -13.99 0.16 21.73
N LEU A 299 -14.21 1.47 21.58
CA LEU A 299 -13.30 2.50 22.08
C LEU A 299 -13.38 2.54 23.61
N CYS A 300 -12.37 2.01 24.26
CA CYS A 300 -12.26 2.02 25.72
C CYS A 300 -11.25 3.08 26.16
N PRO A 301 -11.66 4.10 26.95
CA PRO A 301 -10.77 5.05 27.62
C PRO A 301 -9.59 4.32 28.26
N SER A 302 -8.42 4.37 27.63
CA SER A 302 -7.22 3.80 28.19
C SER A 302 -6.71 4.79 29.23
N TYR A 303 -7.05 4.56 30.50
CA TYR A 303 -6.40 5.22 31.64
C TYR A 303 -4.95 4.73 31.82
N ARG A 304 -4.36 4.10 30.79
CA ARG A 304 -2.99 3.57 30.82
C ARG A 304 -2.03 4.69 31.22
N GLY A 305 -1.37 4.48 32.37
CA GLY A 305 -0.32 5.36 32.88
C GLY A 305 -0.79 6.42 33.88
N VAL A 306 -2.10 6.57 34.12
CA VAL A 306 -2.59 7.38 35.24
C VAL A 306 -2.91 6.42 36.37
N GLU A 307 -1.96 6.19 37.27
CA GLU A 307 -2.26 5.51 38.51
C GLU A 307 -3.30 6.33 39.28
N PRO A 308 -4.40 5.71 39.73
CA PRO A 308 -5.38 6.39 40.57
C PRO A 308 -4.65 6.94 41.81
N PRO A 309 -5.00 8.16 42.27
CA PRO A 309 -4.37 8.74 43.44
C PRO A 309 -4.56 7.80 44.64
N LYS A 310 -3.53 7.68 45.48
CA LYS A 310 -3.60 6.84 46.68
C LYS A 310 -4.70 7.34 47.61
N VAL A 311 -5.62 6.44 47.95
CA VAL A 311 -6.76 6.74 48.82
C VAL A 311 -6.32 6.67 50.29
N ASN A 312 -6.44 7.79 51.01
CA ASN A 312 -6.19 7.84 52.45
C ASN A 312 -7.43 7.39 53.24
N LEU A 313 -7.22 6.77 54.40
CA LEU A 313 -8.29 6.27 55.28
C LEU A 313 -9.27 7.37 55.79
N TYR A 314 -8.84 8.63 55.75
CA TYR A 314 -9.60 9.78 56.22
C TYR A 314 -10.31 10.54 55.08
N MET A 315 -10.20 10.05 53.83
CA MET A 315 -10.96 10.61 52.71
C MET A 315 -12.43 10.18 52.78
N VAL A 316 -13.31 10.99 52.22
CA VAL A 316 -14.76 10.72 52.14
C VAL A 316 -15.10 10.43 50.68
N PRO A 317 -15.52 9.19 50.34
CA PRO A 317 -15.97 8.88 48.99
C PRO A 317 -17.32 9.54 48.73
N MET A 318 -17.48 10.14 47.56
CA MET A 318 -18.74 10.68 47.07
C MET A 318 -18.93 10.25 45.63
N PHE A 319 -20.17 9.93 45.23
CA PHE A 319 -20.47 9.67 43.83
C PHE A 319 -20.49 11.00 43.07
N ILE A 320 -19.60 11.17 42.09
CA ILE A 320 -19.60 12.35 41.22
C ILE A 320 -20.75 12.31 40.21
N ARG A 321 -21.29 11.11 39.91
CA ARG A 321 -22.44 10.92 39.02
C ARG A 321 -23.68 10.55 39.82
N ALA A 322 -24.82 11.16 39.49
CA ALA A 322 -26.13 10.80 40.03
C ALA A 322 -26.57 9.45 39.44
N THR A 323 -25.99 8.35 39.92
CA THR A 323 -26.37 7.00 39.50
C THR A 323 -27.52 6.52 40.39
N GLN A 324 -28.65 6.14 39.79
CA GLN A 324 -29.68 5.41 40.53
C GLN A 324 -29.16 4.01 40.82
N LEU A 325 -28.71 3.78 42.05
CA LEU A 325 -28.29 2.46 42.54
C LEU A 325 -29.53 1.56 42.71
N THR A 326 -29.93 0.89 41.63
CA THR A 326 -30.91 -0.21 41.72
C THR A 326 -30.20 -1.46 42.25
N SER A 327 -30.88 -2.28 43.05
CA SER A 327 -30.35 -3.56 43.56
C SER A 327 -29.79 -4.46 42.46
N ALA A 328 -30.43 -4.47 41.28
CA ALA A 328 -29.97 -5.22 40.11
C ALA A 328 -28.62 -4.76 39.53
N VAL A 329 -28.21 -3.51 39.76
CA VAL A 329 -26.89 -3.00 39.35
C VAL A 329 -25.83 -3.43 40.35
N ILE A 330 -26.18 -3.38 41.64
CA ILE A 330 -25.31 -3.80 42.74
C ILE A 330 -24.98 -5.30 42.63
N ASP A 331 -25.96 -6.14 42.30
CA ASP A 331 -25.75 -7.58 42.14
C ASP A 331 -24.78 -7.95 41.01
N LYS A 332 -24.59 -7.07 40.00
CA LYS A 332 -23.62 -7.26 38.91
C LYS A 332 -22.20 -6.84 39.28
N MET A 333 -22.03 -6.10 40.38
CA MET A 333 -20.73 -5.64 40.87
C MET A 333 -20.02 -6.75 41.64
N ASP A 334 -18.72 -6.57 41.91
CA ASP A 334 -17.97 -7.52 42.71
C ASP A 334 -18.45 -7.55 44.18
N VAL A 335 -18.11 -8.62 44.90
CA VAL A 335 -18.60 -8.84 46.27
C VAL A 335 -18.12 -7.76 47.24
N LEU A 336 -16.97 -7.12 46.96
CA LEU A 336 -16.49 -6.00 47.78
C LEU A 336 -17.35 -4.76 47.51
N SER A 337 -17.54 -4.35 46.27
CA SER A 337 -18.35 -3.17 45.93
C SER A 337 -19.80 -3.33 46.39
N GLN A 338 -20.38 -4.53 46.30
CA GLN A 338 -21.70 -4.84 46.88
C GLN A 338 -21.82 -4.50 48.38
N LYS A 339 -20.75 -4.70 49.15
CA LYS A 339 -20.72 -4.41 50.61
C LYS A 339 -20.39 -2.96 50.92
N ILE A 340 -19.74 -2.26 50.01
CA ILE A 340 -19.15 -0.93 50.20
C ILE A 340 -20.07 0.16 49.68
N ILE A 341 -20.54 0.02 48.43
CA ILE A 341 -21.33 1.02 47.70
C ILE A 341 -22.58 1.45 48.47
N PRO A 342 -23.39 0.56 49.09
CA PRO A 342 -24.55 0.97 49.89
C PRO A 342 -24.20 1.78 51.15
N LYS A 343 -22.92 1.79 51.55
CA LYS A 343 -22.42 2.50 52.74
C LYS A 343 -21.75 3.84 52.39
N ILE A 344 -21.62 4.18 51.10
CA ILE A 344 -21.14 5.48 50.66
C ILE A 344 -22.30 6.47 50.75
N ASP A 345 -22.22 7.37 51.73
CA ASP A 345 -23.25 8.39 52.01
C ASP A 345 -22.73 9.82 51.81
N GLY A 346 -21.47 9.99 51.40
CA GLY A 346 -20.82 11.29 51.21
C GLY A 346 -20.47 12.02 52.50
N ILE A 347 -20.58 11.37 53.66
CA ILE A 347 -20.25 11.96 54.98
C ILE A 347 -19.17 11.12 55.67
N ARG A 348 -19.28 9.78 55.61
CA ARG A 348 -18.38 8.88 56.34
C ARG A 348 -17.02 8.73 55.66
N CYS A 349 -15.97 8.69 56.47
CA CYS A 349 -14.61 8.43 55.99
C CYS A 349 -14.42 6.96 55.60
N VAL A 350 -13.48 6.70 54.70
CA VAL A 350 -13.05 5.34 54.28
C VAL A 350 -12.83 4.42 55.49
N LYS A 351 -12.18 4.90 56.55
CA LYS A 351 -11.93 4.16 57.80
C LYS A 351 -13.22 3.63 58.46
N GLU A 352 -14.26 4.45 58.51
CA GLU A 352 -15.54 4.11 59.13
C GLU A 352 -16.31 3.10 58.28
N ILE A 353 -16.27 3.28 56.96
CA ILE A 353 -16.91 2.37 56.01
C ILE A 353 -16.20 1.00 56.04
N CYS A 354 -14.87 0.95 56.15
CA CYS A 354 -14.10 -0.28 56.34
C CYS A 354 -14.51 -1.02 57.62
N HIS A 355 -14.65 -0.29 58.73
CA HIS A 355 -15.02 -0.89 60.00
C HIS A 355 -16.41 -1.53 59.95
N ARG A 356 -17.38 -0.84 59.33
CA ARG A 356 -18.75 -1.35 59.15
C ARG A 356 -18.88 -2.43 58.09
N SER A 357 -17.95 -2.53 57.14
CA SER A 357 -17.96 -3.57 56.09
C SER A 357 -17.18 -4.83 56.49
N GLY A 358 -16.40 -4.79 57.57
CA GLY A 358 -15.56 -5.91 57.99
C GLY A 358 -14.33 -6.14 57.10
N ASN A 359 -14.10 -5.27 56.11
CA ASN A 359 -13.08 -5.44 55.08
C ASN A 359 -11.93 -4.43 55.31
N ARG A 360 -11.03 -4.74 56.24
CA ARG A 360 -10.02 -3.78 56.73
C ARG A 360 -8.80 -3.60 55.83
N CYS A 361 -8.55 -4.52 54.87
CA CYS A 361 -7.27 -4.60 54.16
C CYS A 361 -7.32 -4.45 52.62
N ARG A 362 -8.50 -4.37 51.99
CA ARG A 362 -8.63 -4.28 50.50
C ARG A 362 -9.45 -3.10 50.00
N PHE A 363 -9.92 -2.25 50.90
CA PHE A 363 -10.87 -1.19 50.57
C PHE A 363 -10.20 -0.01 49.83
N SER A 364 -8.96 0.34 50.20
CA SER A 364 -8.16 1.34 49.48
C SER A 364 -7.91 0.93 48.04
N ASP A 365 -7.61 -0.36 47.83
CA ASP A 365 -7.23 -0.90 46.54
C ASP A 365 -8.45 -1.05 45.62
N ALA A 366 -9.61 -1.40 46.19
CA ALA A 366 -10.88 -1.48 45.47
C ALA A 366 -11.36 -0.11 44.97
N LEU A 367 -11.26 0.94 45.80
CA LEU A 367 -11.62 2.30 45.39
C LEU A 367 -10.67 2.87 44.33
N CYS A 368 -9.38 2.51 44.37
CA CYS A 368 -8.43 2.85 43.33
C CYS A 368 -8.80 2.18 41.98
N ALA A 369 -9.28 0.94 42.00
CA ALA A 369 -9.69 0.24 40.76
C ALA A 369 -10.97 0.79 40.13
N GLU A 370 -11.89 1.34 40.93
CA GLU A 370 -13.19 1.89 40.49
C GLU A 370 -13.21 3.43 40.30
N SER A 371 -12.04 4.08 40.38
CA SER A 371 -11.90 5.53 40.22
C SER A 371 -12.45 6.16 38.93
N PRO A 372 -12.71 5.46 37.80
CA PRO A 372 -13.39 6.09 36.66
C PRO A 372 -14.91 6.29 36.87
N PHE A 373 -15.50 5.71 37.92
CA PHE A 373 -16.94 5.78 38.22
C PHE A 373 -17.29 6.55 39.49
N LEU A 374 -16.33 6.72 40.40
CA LEU A 374 -16.43 7.51 41.62
C LEU A 374 -15.99 8.94 41.34
#